data_AF-A0A954F7E0-F1
#
_entry.id   AF-A0A954F7E0-F1
#
_cell.length_a   1.000
_cell.length_b   1.000
_cell.length_c   1.000
_cell.angle_alpha   90.00
_cell.angle_beta   90.00
_cell.angle_gamma   90.00
#
_symmetry.space_group_name_H-M   'P 1'
#
loop_
_entity.id
_entity.type
_entity.pdbx_description
1 polymer ?
#
loop_
_entity_poly.entity_id
_entity_poly.type
_entity_poly.pdbx_seq_one_letter_code
_entity_poly.pdbx_strand_id
1 'polypeptide(L)'
;MLGTTLALALLCAPALAKEAMGHPDTTGWAPLFKEDLSNAVRPEGIWTVENGELTASEDEAIWTDRDYDNFILDLEFKMGPG
;
A
#
# COMPACT_ATOMS: atom_id res chain seq x y z
N MET A 1 39.93 53.74 -4.06
CA MET A 1 40.11 52.34 -3.62
C MET A 1 38.73 51.72 -3.53
N LEU A 2 38.49 50.70 -4.35
CA LEU A 2 37.18 50.11 -4.64
C LEU A 2 36.66 49.33 -3.42
N GLY A 3 35.46 49.65 -2.95
CA GLY A 3 34.78 48.89 -1.89
C GLY A 3 34.16 47.63 -2.48
N THR A 4 34.59 46.47 -2.01
CA THR A 4 34.10 45.16 -2.41
C THR A 4 32.87 44.77 -1.59
N THR A 5 31.71 44.75 -2.23
CA THR A 5 30.46 44.22 -1.69
C THR A 5 30.53 42.70 -1.64
N LEU A 6 30.49 42.11 -0.44
CA LEU A 6 30.39 40.66 -0.25
C LEU A 6 28.92 40.24 -0.43
N ALA A 7 28.58 39.66 -1.57
CA ALA A 7 27.27 39.10 -1.81
C ALA A 7 27.12 37.77 -1.04
N LEU A 8 26.23 37.74 -0.05
CA LEU A 8 25.86 36.51 0.65
C LEU A 8 24.91 35.71 -0.24
N ALA A 9 25.45 34.70 -0.93
CA ALA A 9 24.64 33.75 -1.68
C ALA A 9 23.87 32.84 -0.70
N LEU A 10 22.56 33.05 -0.60
CA LEU A 10 21.65 32.18 0.13
C LEU A 10 21.57 30.84 -0.61
N LEU A 11 22.34 29.85 -0.14
CA LEU A 11 22.26 28.47 -0.64
C LEU A 11 20.90 27.91 -0.22
N CYS A 12 19.92 27.97 -1.12
CA CYS A 12 18.64 27.29 -0.96
C CYS A 12 18.93 25.79 -0.98
N ALA A 13 18.91 25.12 0.18
CA ALA A 13 18.96 23.68 0.21
C ALA A 13 17.66 23.16 -0.44
N PRO A 14 17.72 22.34 -1.51
CA PRO A 14 16.51 21.69 -1.99
C PRO A 14 16.00 20.82 -0.84
N ALA A 15 14.77 21.10 -0.39
CA ALA A 15 14.04 20.15 0.43
C ALA A 15 14.02 18.84 -0.38
N LEU A 16 14.69 17.81 0.12
CA LEU A 16 14.56 16.46 -0.43
C LEU A 16 13.09 16.11 -0.22
N ALA A 17 12.28 16.26 -1.27
CA ALA A 17 10.95 15.70 -1.26
C ALA A 17 11.14 14.20 -1.04
N LYS A 18 10.74 13.70 0.12
CA LYS A 18 10.63 12.27 0.35
C LYS A 18 9.57 11.81 -0.64
N GLU A 19 10.02 11.26 -1.78
CA GLU A 19 9.16 10.57 -2.74
C GLU A 19 8.19 9.72 -1.92
N ALA A 20 6.88 9.87 -2.18
CA ALA A 20 5.91 8.94 -1.60
C ALA A 20 6.40 7.55 -2.00
N MET A 21 6.74 6.72 -1.01
CA MET A 21 7.28 5.39 -1.27
C MET A 21 6.18 4.66 -2.03
N GLY A 22 6.37 4.47 -3.34
CA GLY A 22 5.46 3.69 -4.16
C GLY A 22 5.45 2.24 -3.70
N HIS A 23 4.63 1.42 -4.34
CA HIS A 23 4.62 -0.02 -4.13
C HIS A 23 6.05 -0.59 -4.24
N PRO A 24 6.45 -1.53 -3.37
CA PRO A 24 7.71 -2.23 -3.51
C PRO A 24 7.73 -3.04 -4.82
N ASP A 25 8.92 -3.47 -5.26
CA ASP A 25 8.99 -4.52 -6.29
C ASP A 25 8.47 -5.83 -5.70
N THR A 26 7.23 -6.19 -6.08
CA THR A 26 6.53 -7.39 -5.64
C THR A 26 6.79 -8.60 -6.53
N THR A 27 7.76 -8.53 -7.47
CA THR A 27 8.15 -9.67 -8.30
C THR A 27 8.47 -10.89 -7.42
N GLY A 28 7.67 -11.96 -7.57
CA GLY A 28 7.83 -13.21 -6.81
C GLY A 28 7.15 -13.24 -5.43
N TRP A 29 6.45 -12.19 -5.02
CA TRP A 29 5.62 -12.21 -3.81
C TRP A 29 4.39 -13.10 -4.03
N ALA A 30 3.96 -13.80 -2.99
CA ALA A 30 2.75 -14.62 -3.04
C ALA A 30 1.50 -13.76 -2.72
N PRO A 31 0.35 -14.01 -3.36
CA PRO A 31 -0.90 -13.35 -2.99
C PRO A 31 -1.31 -13.76 -1.56
N LEU A 32 -1.83 -12.81 -0.79
CA LEU A 32 -2.29 -13.07 0.58
C LEU A 32 -3.48 -14.05 0.59
N PHE A 33 -4.44 -13.85 -0.32
CA PHE A 33 -5.56 -14.74 -0.55
C PHE A 33 -5.51 -15.32 -1.97
N LYS A 34 -5.75 -16.62 -2.08
CA LYS A 34 -5.97 -17.27 -3.38
C LYS A 34 -7.29 -16.79 -4.00
N GLU A 35 -7.40 -16.86 -5.31
CA GLU A 35 -8.61 -16.44 -6.04
C GLU A 35 -9.86 -17.22 -5.60
N ASP A 36 -9.72 -18.48 -5.21
CA ASP A 36 -10.80 -19.32 -4.70
C ASP A 36 -11.10 -19.10 -3.20
N LEU A 37 -10.31 -18.25 -2.53
CA LEU A 37 -10.36 -17.98 -1.10
C LEU A 37 -10.20 -19.24 -0.23
N SER A 38 -9.56 -20.29 -0.74
CA SER A 38 -9.37 -21.56 -0.02
C SER A 38 -8.39 -21.47 1.16
N ASN A 39 -7.61 -20.39 1.24
CA ASN A 39 -6.72 -20.08 2.36
C ASN A 39 -7.24 -18.92 3.24
N ALA A 40 -8.55 -18.67 3.19
CA ALA A 40 -9.22 -17.65 4.00
C ALA A 40 -10.21 -18.28 4.98
N VAL A 41 -10.29 -17.72 6.19
CA VAL A 41 -11.33 -18.00 7.18
C VAL A 41 -12.33 -16.86 7.12
N ARG A 42 -13.55 -17.18 6.69
CA ARG A 42 -14.63 -16.23 6.40
C ARG A 42 -15.99 -16.92 6.41
N PRO A 43 -17.10 -16.19 6.60
CA PRO A 43 -18.42 -16.72 6.31
C PRO A 43 -18.57 -17.04 4.80
N GLU A 44 -19.28 -18.13 4.50
CA GLU A 44 -19.57 -18.51 3.12
C GLU A 44 -20.47 -17.46 2.44
N GLY A 45 -20.19 -17.15 1.18
CA GLY A 45 -21.02 -16.27 0.35
C GLY A 45 -20.85 -14.76 0.56
N ILE A 46 -20.21 -14.30 1.64
CA ILE A 46 -20.08 -12.85 1.91
C ILE A 46 -18.97 -12.20 1.07
N TRP A 47 -17.82 -12.85 1.02
CA TRP A 47 -16.67 -12.37 0.25
C TRP A 47 -16.59 -13.02 -1.13
N THR A 48 -16.25 -12.24 -2.13
CA THR A 48 -16.03 -12.72 -3.50
C THR A 48 -14.79 -12.11 -4.10
N VAL A 49 -14.17 -12.84 -5.03
CA VAL A 49 -13.13 -12.32 -5.93
C VAL A 49 -13.69 -12.33 -7.34
N GLU A 50 -13.87 -11.16 -7.92
CA GLU A 50 -14.35 -11.00 -9.29
C GLU A 50 -13.44 -10.03 -10.04
N ASN A 51 -12.93 -10.44 -11.20
CA ASN A 51 -11.99 -9.65 -12.00
C ASN A 51 -10.74 -9.17 -11.22
N GLY A 52 -10.28 -9.96 -10.24
CA GLY A 52 -9.15 -9.63 -9.38
C GLY A 52 -9.47 -8.70 -8.21
N GLU A 53 -10.74 -8.30 -8.03
CA GLU A 53 -11.17 -7.46 -6.91
C GLU A 53 -11.78 -8.31 -5.79
N LEU A 54 -11.24 -8.17 -4.58
CA LEU A 54 -11.82 -8.74 -3.37
C LEU A 54 -12.84 -7.76 -2.77
N THR A 55 -14.08 -8.19 -2.55
CA THR A 55 -15.14 -7.36 -1.96
C THR A 55 -16.02 -8.15 -1.00
N ALA A 56 -16.70 -7.44 -0.09
CA ALA A 56 -17.65 -7.98 0.87
C ALA A 56 -19.05 -7.39 0.64
N SER A 57 -20.08 -8.22 0.81
CA SER A 57 -21.50 -7.80 0.74
C SER A 57 -22.09 -7.38 2.08
N GLU A 58 -21.44 -7.75 3.19
CA GLU A 58 -21.87 -7.54 4.56
C GLU A 58 -20.68 -7.15 5.44
N ASP A 59 -20.94 -6.65 6.65
CA ASP A 59 -19.93 -6.24 7.63
C ASP A 59 -19.37 -7.44 8.41
N GLU A 60 -18.62 -8.29 7.70
CA GLU A 60 -17.97 -9.47 8.26
C GLU A 60 -16.51 -9.54 7.83
N ALA A 61 -15.62 -9.81 8.78
CA ALA A 61 -14.19 -9.85 8.52
C ALA A 61 -13.77 -11.08 7.70
N ILE A 62 -12.67 -10.93 6.95
CA ILE A 62 -11.94 -12.02 6.31
C ILE A 62 -10.57 -12.15 6.99
N TRP A 63 -10.18 -13.38 7.31
CA TRP A 63 -8.90 -13.70 7.95
C TRP A 63 -8.10 -14.68 7.11
N THR A 64 -6.77 -14.66 7.20
CA THR A 64 -5.93 -15.74 6.67
C THR A 64 -6.10 -17.00 7.51
N ASP A 65 -5.89 -18.17 6.91
CA ASP A 65 -5.91 -19.48 7.59
C ASP A 65 -4.68 -19.77 8.46
N ARG A 66 -3.77 -18.80 8.55
CA ARG A 66 -2.52 -18.88 9.29
C ARG A 66 -2.10 -17.51 9.79
N ASP A 67 -1.21 -17.53 10.77
CA ASP A 67 -0.57 -16.33 11.31
C ASP A 67 0.67 -15.95 10.48
N TYR A 68 0.96 -14.64 10.46
CA TYR A 68 2.16 -14.04 9.88
C TYR A 68 2.86 -13.18 10.94
N ASP A 69 4.19 -13.19 10.92
CA ASP A 69 5.04 -12.31 11.74
C ASP A 69 6.17 -11.75 10.86
N ASN A 70 6.64 -10.54 11.16
CA ASN A 70 7.70 -9.82 10.43
C ASN A 70 7.53 -9.81 8.91
N PHE A 71 6.40 -9.29 8.42
CA PHE A 71 6.07 -9.25 6.99
C PHE A 71 5.85 -7.82 6.46
N ILE A 72 5.86 -7.69 5.14
CA ILE A 72 5.35 -6.52 4.43
C ILE A 72 4.09 -6.96 3.69
N LEU A 73 3.02 -6.19 3.84
CA LEU A 73 1.79 -6.37 3.07
C LEU A 73 1.63 -5.18 2.14
N ASP A 74 1.46 -5.50 0.86
CA ASP A 74 1.19 -4.54 -0.19
C ASP A 74 -0.23 -4.77 -0.72
N LEU A 75 -1.06 -3.72 -0.72
CA LEU A 75 -2.45 -3.80 -1.17
C LEU A 75 -2.93 -2.48 -1.76
N GLU A 76 -3.97 -2.58 -2.59
CA GLU A 76 -4.75 -1.45 -3.07
C GLU A 76 -6.19 -1.59 -2.57
N PHE A 77 -6.89 -0.48 -2.38
CA PHE A 77 -8.30 -0.47 -2.01
C PHE A 77 -9.04 0.68 -2.68
N LYS A 78 -10.36 0.50 -2.84
CA LYS A 78 -11.28 1.54 -3.28
C LYS A 78 -12.45 1.64 -2.31
N MET A 79 -12.97 2.85 -2.15
CA MET A 79 -14.13 3.13 -1.31
C MET A 79 -15.39 3.13 -2.16
N GLY A 80 -16.50 2.65 -1.59
CA GLY A 80 -17.83 2.87 -2.16
C GLY A 80 -18.27 4.34 -2.06
N PRO A 81 -19.40 4.71 -2.68
CA PRO A 81 -20.03 6.02 -2.46
C PRO A 81 -20.28 6.27 -0.97
N GLY A 82 -20.06 7.51 -0.53
CA GLY A 82 -20.34 7.97 0.84
C GLY A 82 -21.74 8.50 1.03
#